data_AF-A0A840V148-F1
#
_entry.id   AF-A0A840V148-F1
#
_cell.length_a   1.000
_cell.length_b   1.000
_cell.length_c   1.000
_cell.angle_alpha   90.00
_cell.angle_beta   90.00
_cell.angle_gamma   90.00
#
_symmetry.space_group_name_H-M   'P 1'
#
loop_
_entity.id
_entity.type
_entity.pdbx_description
1 polymer ?
#
loop_
_entity_poly.entity_id
_entity_poly.type
_entity_poly.pdbx_seq_one_letter_code
_entity_poly.pdbx_strand_id
1 'polypeptide(L)'
;MAVQSDVRAVLQYVPQFRGRIFVVLIEAGLLPEPAVAETLLDLAALEDVGVKLVLGVLGGDVTDLYDWTLECEIMAARCPKKLGESGAVEEARAILGRGQTVIVDASSQDPLDDKVVDFTLGIGAVKLIALLEQAILIDGVPVPAVRAADAVELAGQENVTGGALLRAAAKACDKGVPRVHVLNGRRQGVLVDELFSNEGVGTMIHADSYQEIRPLREEDIPELLGMIGRSVRRTKLVPRNYEDIALKLDDYRVMTVDDNVVGCVALHEYPAEHLAEVACLYVKLSHEGRGYGADLVLHAEALAVQRGVPQVYALTNRAAEFFEHRMGYSPAEKDVLPATRRAQLEASGRDSRVFVKSL
;
A
#
# COMPACT_ATOMS: atom_id res chain seq x y z
N MET A 1 -21.28 15.59 -0.47
CA MET A 1 -20.28 16.47 0.17
C MET A 1 -18.98 15.71 0.16
N ALA A 2 -18.03 16.09 -0.68
CA ALA A 2 -16.70 15.49 -0.67
C ALA A 2 -16.10 15.69 0.73
N VAL A 3 -15.73 14.59 1.38
CA VAL A 3 -14.99 14.65 2.64
C VAL A 3 -13.66 15.30 2.29
N GLN A 4 -13.49 16.55 2.71
CA GLN A 4 -12.21 17.24 2.64
C GLN A 4 -11.19 16.33 3.32
N SER A 5 -10.25 15.78 2.54
CA SER A 5 -9.20 14.91 3.06
C SER A 5 -8.45 15.70 4.14
N ASP A 6 -8.56 15.25 5.39
CA ASP A 6 -7.79 15.86 6.48
C ASP A 6 -6.32 15.79 6.07
N VAL A 7 -5.60 16.91 6.12
CA VAL A 7 -4.15 16.95 5.83
C VAL A 7 -3.41 15.88 6.63
N ARG A 8 -3.89 15.54 7.84
CA ARG A 8 -3.33 14.45 8.64
C ARG A 8 -3.55 13.06 8.06
N ALA A 9 -4.60 12.83 7.28
CA ALA A 9 -4.82 11.59 6.54
C ALA A 9 -3.84 11.49 5.36
N VAL A 10 -3.68 12.58 4.60
CA VAL A 10 -2.73 12.68 3.48
C VAL A 10 -1.28 12.44 3.96
N LEU A 11 -0.88 13.08 5.06
CA LEU A 11 0.47 12.94 5.62
C LEU A 11 0.82 11.52 6.10
N GLN A 12 -0.15 10.61 6.27
CA GLN A 12 0.12 9.21 6.62
C GLN A 12 0.69 8.40 5.46
N TYR A 13 0.50 8.86 4.22
CA TYR A 13 1.04 8.21 3.03
C TYR A 13 2.45 8.69 2.67
N VAL A 14 2.85 9.88 3.14
CA VAL A 14 4.18 10.45 2.85
C VAL A 14 5.34 9.49 3.16
N PRO A 15 5.40 8.82 4.34
CA PRO A 15 6.46 7.85 4.61
C PRO A 15 6.49 6.67 3.63
N GLN A 16 5.34 6.32 3.05
CA GLN A 16 5.19 5.20 2.12
C GLN A 16 5.78 5.51 0.74
N PHE A 17 5.69 6.78 0.33
CA PHE A 17 6.13 7.23 -0.99
C PHE A 17 7.57 7.72 -1.01
N ARG A 18 8.10 8.16 0.15
CA ARG A 18 9.47 8.69 0.25
C ARG A 18 10.50 7.70 -0.28
N GLY A 19 11.35 8.18 -1.18
CA GLY A 19 12.44 7.44 -1.81
C GLY A 19 12.00 6.46 -2.89
N ARG A 20 10.69 6.25 -3.07
CA ARG A 20 10.13 5.38 -4.12
C ARG A 20 10.10 6.11 -5.45
N ILE A 21 10.23 5.35 -6.54
CA ILE A 21 10.20 5.88 -7.91
C ILE A 21 8.80 5.70 -8.48
N PHE A 22 8.19 6.79 -8.94
CA PHE A 22 6.93 6.77 -9.70
C PHE A 22 7.22 7.15 -11.15
N VAL A 23 6.69 6.38 -12.10
CA VAL A 23 6.64 6.77 -13.51
C VAL A 23 5.24 7.33 -13.76
N VAL A 24 5.17 8.58 -14.21
CA VAL A 24 3.91 9.29 -14.48
C VAL A 24 3.88 9.66 -15.96
N LEU A 25 3.01 9.02 -16.72
CA LEU A 25 2.79 9.31 -18.13
C LEU A 25 1.70 10.36 -18.25
N ILE A 26 1.98 11.42 -19.00
CA ILE A 26 1.09 12.58 -19.17
C ILE A 26 0.83 12.76 -20.66
N GLU A 27 -0.44 12.70 -21.05
CA GLU A 27 -0.90 12.96 -22.42
C GLU A 27 -0.99 14.47 -22.69
N ALA A 28 0.14 15.17 -22.53
CA ALA A 28 0.22 16.63 -22.49
C ALA A 28 -0.31 17.32 -23.77
N GLY A 29 -0.25 16.63 -24.91
CA GLY A 29 -0.80 17.15 -26.17
C GLY A 29 -2.34 17.11 -26.29
N LEU A 30 -3.03 16.33 -25.44
CA LEU A 30 -4.51 16.22 -25.45
C LEU A 30 -5.15 16.82 -24.20
N LEU A 31 -4.45 16.78 -23.07
CA LEU A 31 -4.96 17.33 -21.81
C LEU A 31 -5.00 18.86 -21.86
N PRO A 32 -6.03 19.51 -21.26
CA PRO A 32 -6.07 20.96 -21.14
C PRO A 32 -4.87 21.48 -20.34
N GLU A 33 -4.25 22.56 -20.80
CA GLU A 33 -3.10 23.20 -20.13
C GLU A 33 -3.33 23.46 -18.62
N PRO A 34 -4.50 23.97 -18.15
CA PRO A 34 -4.75 24.13 -16.72
C PRO A 34 -4.68 22.80 -15.93
N ALA A 35 -5.11 21.70 -16.54
CA ALA A 35 -5.08 20.39 -15.90
C ALA A 35 -3.65 19.82 -15.84
N VAL A 36 -2.83 20.07 -16.85
CA VAL A 36 -1.41 19.72 -16.83
C VAL A 36 -0.66 20.55 -15.79
N ALA A 37 -0.91 21.86 -15.72
CA ALA A 37 -0.31 22.73 -14.71
C ALA A 37 -0.65 22.29 -13.28
N GLU A 38 -1.93 21.98 -13.01
CA GLU A 38 -2.36 21.45 -11.71
C GLU A 38 -1.68 20.12 -11.37
N THR A 39 -1.59 19.21 -12.35
CA THR A 39 -0.85 17.95 -12.21
C THR A 39 0.61 18.19 -11.85
N LEU A 40 1.27 19.16 -12.48
CA LEU A 40 2.67 19.49 -12.18
C LEU A 40 2.84 20.07 -10.78
N LEU A 41 1.90 20.87 -10.28
CA LEU A 41 1.91 21.34 -8.90
C LEU A 41 1.76 20.17 -7.90
N ASP A 42 0.87 19.21 -8.19
CA ASP A 42 0.72 17.99 -7.39
C ASP A 42 2.01 17.15 -7.40
N LEU A 43 2.66 17.05 -8.56
CA LEU A 43 3.94 16.34 -8.71
C LEU A 43 5.10 17.05 -8.00
N ALA A 44 5.15 18.38 -8.02
CA ALA A 44 6.13 19.16 -7.26
C ALA A 44 5.98 18.87 -5.75
N ALA A 45 4.74 18.82 -5.24
CA ALA A 45 4.49 18.45 -3.85
C ALA A 45 4.91 17.00 -3.54
N LEU A 46 4.80 16.08 -4.49
CA LEU A 46 5.31 14.70 -4.35
C LEU A 46 6.84 14.65 -4.31
N GLU A 47 7.53 15.45 -5.13
CA GLU A 47 8.99 15.60 -5.11
C GLU A 47 9.46 16.11 -3.74
N ASP A 48 8.79 17.13 -3.19
CA ASP A 48 9.08 17.73 -1.87
C ASP A 48 8.98 16.73 -0.71
N VAL A 49 8.03 15.80 -0.77
CA VAL A 49 7.90 14.76 0.27
C VAL A 49 8.88 13.60 0.08
N GLY A 50 9.64 13.62 -1.02
CA GLY A 50 10.77 12.75 -1.32
C GLY A 50 10.47 11.65 -2.35
N VAL A 51 9.40 11.76 -3.13
CA VAL A 51 9.14 10.85 -4.25
C VAL A 51 10.11 11.14 -5.39
N LYS A 52 10.66 10.09 -6.01
CA LYS A 52 11.50 10.21 -7.20
C LYS A 52 10.62 10.09 -8.43
N LEU A 53 10.59 11.11 -9.28
CA LEU A 53 9.65 11.18 -10.40
C LEU A 53 10.32 10.96 -11.75
N VAL A 54 9.65 10.19 -12.60
CA VAL A 54 9.90 10.14 -14.05
C VAL A 54 8.61 10.53 -14.75
N LEU A 55 8.63 11.67 -15.45
CA LEU A 55 7.51 12.19 -16.23
C LEU A 55 7.68 11.80 -17.70
N GLY A 56 6.82 10.91 -18.18
CA GLY A 56 6.78 10.48 -19.57
C GLY A 56 5.78 11.29 -20.38
N VAL A 57 6.21 11.86 -21.50
CA VAL A 57 5.34 12.64 -22.39
C VAL A 57 4.72 11.71 -23.42
N LEU A 58 3.41 11.49 -23.34
CA LEU A 58 2.63 10.69 -24.29
C LEU A 58 2.15 11.58 -25.44
N GLY A 59 2.96 11.68 -26.49
CA GLY A 59 2.70 12.60 -27.59
C GLY A 59 2.87 14.08 -27.20
N GLY A 60 3.06 14.94 -28.20
CA GLY A 60 3.41 16.35 -27.99
C GLY A 60 4.92 16.62 -27.93
N ASP A 61 5.31 17.83 -27.56
CA ASP A 61 6.73 18.24 -27.44
C ASP A 61 7.20 18.08 -26.00
N VAL A 62 8.28 17.31 -25.81
CA VAL A 62 8.93 17.12 -24.51
C VAL A 62 9.47 18.43 -23.94
N THR A 63 9.78 19.39 -24.82
CA THR A 63 10.26 20.72 -24.45
C THR A 63 9.18 21.50 -23.73
N ASP A 64 7.92 21.45 -24.17
CA ASP A 64 6.82 22.18 -23.55
C ASP A 64 6.60 21.71 -22.11
N LEU A 65 6.50 20.39 -21.89
CA LEU A 65 6.34 19.85 -20.54
C LEU A 65 7.56 20.18 -19.66
N TYR A 66 8.77 20.12 -20.21
CA TYR A 66 9.98 20.49 -19.47
C TYR A 66 9.94 21.96 -19.04
N ASP A 67 9.57 22.88 -19.91
CA ASP A 67 9.48 24.31 -19.57
C ASP A 67 8.43 24.54 -18.48
N TRP A 68 7.26 23.89 -18.57
CA TRP A 68 6.25 23.94 -17.50
C TRP A 68 6.73 23.36 -16.17
N THR A 69 7.57 22.33 -16.19
CA THR A 69 8.14 21.79 -14.94
C THR A 69 9.04 22.82 -14.23
N LEU A 70 9.77 23.65 -15.00
CA LEU A 70 10.58 24.73 -14.45
C LEU A 70 9.73 25.84 -13.84
N GLU A 71 8.58 26.16 -14.44
CA GLU A 71 7.62 27.13 -13.90
C GLU A 71 7.01 26.67 -12.57
N CYS A 72 6.87 25.36 -12.39
CA CYS A 72 6.39 24.73 -11.16
C CYS A 72 7.51 24.46 -10.14
N GLU A 73 8.71 25.00 -10.37
CA GLU A 73 9.90 24.83 -9.52
C GLU A 73 10.35 23.36 -9.32
N ILE A 74 9.94 22.45 -10.21
CA ILE A 74 10.40 21.05 -10.20
C ILE A 74 11.86 21.01 -10.63
N MET A 75 12.70 20.31 -9.87
CA MET A 75 14.12 20.14 -10.21
C MET A 75 14.30 19.11 -11.35
N ALA A 76 13.90 19.46 -12.57
CA ALA A 76 13.85 18.52 -13.68
C ALA A 76 15.12 18.46 -14.54
N ALA A 77 15.33 17.33 -15.23
CA ALA A 77 16.24 17.20 -16.36
C ALA A 77 15.65 16.31 -17.45
N ARG A 78 15.87 16.68 -18.71
CA ARG A 78 15.46 15.87 -19.86
C ARG A 78 16.38 14.65 -20.02
N CYS A 79 15.78 13.49 -20.18
CA CYS A 79 16.46 12.30 -20.64
C CYS A 79 16.80 12.49 -22.13
N PRO A 80 18.06 12.33 -22.54
CA PRO A 80 18.45 12.48 -23.95
C PRO A 80 17.93 11.33 -24.83
N LYS A 81 17.42 10.27 -24.22
CA LYS A 81 16.92 9.06 -24.87
C LYS A 81 15.44 8.88 -24.63
N LYS A 82 14.73 8.37 -25.64
CA LYS A 82 13.31 8.04 -25.55
C LYS A 82 13.09 6.75 -24.77
N LEU A 83 11.87 6.55 -24.28
CA LEU A 83 11.48 5.25 -23.72
C LEU A 83 11.66 4.14 -24.76
N GLY A 84 12.27 3.02 -24.33
CA GLY A 84 12.60 1.87 -25.18
C GLY A 84 13.92 1.97 -25.95
N GLU A 85 14.61 3.11 -25.92
CA GLU A 85 15.98 3.18 -26.46
C GLU A 85 17.00 2.53 -25.51
N SER A 86 18.02 1.89 -26.09
CA SER A 86 19.09 1.27 -25.31
C SER A 86 19.82 2.31 -24.46
N GLY A 87 19.95 2.05 -23.16
CA GLY A 87 20.58 2.96 -22.22
C GLY A 87 19.66 4.04 -21.63
N ALA A 88 18.37 4.08 -22.00
CA ALA A 88 17.45 5.10 -21.48
C ALA A 88 17.25 4.99 -19.95
N VAL A 89 17.21 3.76 -19.44
CA VAL A 89 17.09 3.48 -18.00
C VAL A 89 18.31 4.00 -17.25
N GLU A 90 19.51 3.77 -17.75
CA GLU A 90 20.77 4.19 -17.15
C GLU A 90 20.88 5.71 -17.07
N GLU A 91 20.50 6.41 -18.13
CA GLU A 91 20.45 7.88 -18.15
C GLU A 91 19.44 8.42 -17.13
N ALA A 92 18.23 7.85 -17.11
CA ALA A 92 17.21 8.22 -16.14
C ALA A 92 17.65 7.94 -14.69
N ARG A 93 18.33 6.82 -14.42
CA ARG A 93 18.91 6.53 -13.09
C ARG A 93 19.97 7.55 -12.71
N ALA A 94 20.81 7.99 -13.65
CA ALA A 94 21.81 9.00 -13.39
C ALA A 94 21.19 10.36 -13.05
N ILE A 95 20.09 10.74 -13.74
CA ILE A 95 19.31 11.94 -13.45
C ILE A 95 18.68 11.85 -12.04
N LEU A 96 17.95 10.77 -11.74
CA LEU A 96 17.38 10.53 -10.40
C LEU A 96 18.46 10.52 -9.30
N GLY A 97 19.65 10.00 -9.60
CA GLY A 97 20.79 9.96 -8.68
C GLY A 97 21.33 11.35 -8.31
N ARG A 98 21.07 12.37 -9.13
CA ARG A 98 21.36 13.79 -8.82
C ARG A 98 20.23 14.48 -8.08
N GLY A 99 19.17 13.75 -7.73
CA GLY A 99 17.98 14.31 -7.07
C GLY A 99 17.07 15.08 -8.01
N GLN A 100 17.15 14.84 -9.33
CA GLN A 100 16.33 15.53 -10.32
C GLN A 100 15.18 14.64 -10.80
N THR A 101 14.03 15.25 -11.07
CA THR A 101 12.93 14.62 -11.80
C THR A 101 13.32 14.39 -13.27
N VAL A 102 13.03 13.20 -13.80
CA VAL A 102 13.34 12.85 -15.20
C VAL A 102 12.18 13.27 -16.08
N ILE A 103 12.44 14.00 -17.16
CA ILE A 103 11.46 14.21 -18.25
C ILE A 103 11.89 13.37 -19.44
N VAL A 104 11.03 12.50 -19.95
CA VAL A 104 11.37 11.55 -21.02
C VAL A 104 10.29 11.50 -22.09
N ASP A 105 10.72 11.39 -23.36
CA ASP A 105 9.81 11.11 -24.46
C ASP A 105 9.24 9.69 -24.32
N ALA A 106 7.93 9.60 -24.06
CA ALA A 106 7.20 8.35 -23.94
C ALA A 106 6.28 8.11 -25.15
N SER A 107 6.45 8.88 -26.24
CA SER A 107 5.54 8.84 -27.38
C SER A 107 5.51 7.44 -28.01
N SER A 108 4.34 6.81 -27.93
CA SER A 108 4.04 5.48 -28.46
C SER A 108 2.63 5.48 -29.06
N GLN A 109 2.25 4.37 -29.72
CA GLN A 109 0.87 4.19 -30.19
C GLN A 109 -0.09 3.78 -29.05
N ASP A 110 0.44 3.14 -28.00
CA ASP A 110 -0.32 2.68 -26.84
C ASP A 110 0.39 3.19 -25.57
N PRO A 111 -0.30 3.95 -24.70
CA PRO A 111 0.30 4.55 -23.52
C PRO A 111 0.91 3.54 -22.54
N LEU A 112 0.51 2.27 -22.60
CA LEU A 112 1.01 1.20 -21.73
C LEU A 112 1.70 0.09 -22.54
N ASP A 113 2.38 0.44 -23.63
CA ASP A 113 3.12 -0.51 -24.45
C ASP A 113 4.30 -1.18 -23.73
N ASP A 114 4.88 -2.21 -24.36
CA ASP A 114 5.97 -2.98 -23.75
C ASP A 114 7.22 -2.13 -23.45
N LYS A 115 7.48 -1.05 -24.19
CA LYS A 115 8.66 -0.20 -23.96
C LYS A 115 8.52 0.63 -22.69
N VAL A 116 7.33 1.17 -22.47
CA VAL A 116 6.95 1.87 -21.24
C VAL A 116 7.11 0.93 -20.05
N VAL A 117 6.50 -0.26 -20.14
CA VAL A 117 6.52 -1.26 -19.06
C VAL A 117 7.94 -1.72 -18.74
N ASP A 118 8.73 -2.07 -19.76
CA ASP A 118 10.09 -2.55 -19.58
C ASP A 118 10.99 -1.44 -18.98
N PHE A 119 10.77 -0.18 -19.34
CA PHE A 119 11.45 0.95 -18.71
C PHE A 119 11.02 1.14 -17.24
N THR A 120 9.72 1.06 -16.93
CA THR A 120 9.21 1.16 -15.55
C THR A 120 9.82 0.08 -14.65
N LEU A 121 9.94 -1.14 -15.16
CA LEU A 121 10.63 -2.22 -14.46
C LEU A 121 12.13 -1.94 -14.33
N GLY A 122 12.75 -1.56 -15.45
CA GLY A 122 14.17 -1.25 -15.53
C GLY A 122 14.60 -0.14 -14.57
N ILE A 123 13.76 0.86 -14.31
CA ILE A 123 14.04 1.95 -13.35
C ILE A 123 13.74 1.56 -11.90
N GLY A 124 12.98 0.48 -11.68
CA GLY A 124 12.55 0.03 -10.34
C GLY A 124 11.41 0.88 -9.78
N ALA A 125 10.49 1.32 -10.65
CA ALA A 125 9.32 2.06 -10.22
C ALA A 125 8.32 1.15 -9.51
N VAL A 126 7.71 1.67 -8.43
CA VAL A 126 6.67 0.95 -7.68
C VAL A 126 5.25 1.29 -8.16
N LYS A 127 5.11 2.39 -8.90
CA LYS A 127 3.86 2.82 -9.52
C LYS A 127 4.12 3.31 -10.94
N LEU A 128 3.28 2.84 -11.86
CA LEU A 128 3.09 3.42 -13.19
C LEU A 128 1.74 4.13 -13.20
N ILE A 129 1.72 5.45 -13.41
CA ILE A 129 0.51 6.27 -13.38
C ILE A 129 0.32 6.84 -14.78
N ALA A 130 -0.79 6.55 -15.44
CA ALA A 130 -1.14 7.11 -16.74
C ALA A 130 -2.26 8.13 -16.58
N LEU A 131 -1.95 9.40 -16.81
CA LEU A 131 -2.89 10.52 -16.89
C LEU A 131 -3.29 10.73 -18.34
N LEU A 132 -4.46 10.20 -18.70
CA LEU A 132 -4.96 10.14 -20.07
C LEU A 132 -6.26 10.95 -20.20
N GLU A 133 -6.66 11.28 -21.42
CA GLU A 133 -8.01 11.83 -21.67
C GLU A 133 -9.10 10.77 -21.38
N GLN A 134 -8.81 9.51 -21.71
CA GLN A 134 -9.68 8.36 -21.49
C GLN A 134 -9.52 7.75 -20.09
N ALA A 135 -10.55 7.04 -19.62
CA ALA A 135 -10.55 6.33 -18.35
C ALA A 135 -11.03 4.89 -18.53
N ILE A 136 -10.70 4.03 -17.55
CA ILE A 136 -11.32 2.72 -17.41
C ILE A 136 -12.56 2.90 -16.54
N LEU A 137 -13.72 2.48 -17.05
CA LEU A 137 -15.00 2.57 -16.33
C LEU A 137 -15.71 1.23 -16.40
N ILE A 138 -16.31 0.79 -15.30
CA ILE A 138 -17.23 -0.35 -15.24
C ILE A 138 -18.57 0.20 -14.78
N ASP A 139 -19.64 -0.08 -15.53
CA ASP A 139 -20.97 0.49 -15.29
C ASP A 139 -20.97 2.04 -15.29
N GLY A 140 -20.07 2.63 -16.08
CA GLY A 140 -19.96 4.08 -16.24
C GLY A 140 -19.22 4.81 -15.12
N VAL A 141 -18.66 4.09 -14.13
CA VAL A 141 -17.87 4.67 -13.03
C VAL A 141 -16.46 4.08 -12.96
N PRO A 142 -15.45 4.84 -12.50
CA PRO A 142 -14.13 4.28 -12.22
C PRO A 142 -14.22 3.22 -11.13
N VAL A 143 -13.49 2.12 -11.29
CA VAL A 143 -13.40 1.08 -10.26
C VAL A 143 -12.10 1.27 -9.49
N PRO A 144 -12.14 1.43 -8.15
CA PRO A 144 -10.97 1.65 -7.29
C PRO A 144 -9.78 0.73 -7.55
N ALA A 145 -10.05 -0.57 -7.67
CA ALA A 145 -9.02 -1.58 -7.81
C ALA A 145 -9.52 -2.77 -8.62
N VAL A 146 -8.68 -3.28 -9.52
CA VAL A 146 -8.92 -4.47 -10.32
C VAL A 146 -7.68 -5.37 -10.25
N ARG A 147 -7.86 -6.66 -9.97
CA ARG A 147 -6.76 -7.63 -10.03
C ARG A 147 -6.41 -7.90 -11.49
N ALA A 148 -5.13 -7.97 -11.82
CA ALA A 148 -4.67 -8.27 -13.17
C ALA A 148 -5.25 -9.59 -13.69
N ALA A 149 -5.38 -10.60 -12.81
CA ALA A 149 -6.01 -11.89 -13.11
C ALA A 149 -7.48 -11.78 -13.57
N ASP A 150 -8.23 -10.81 -13.03
CA ASP A 150 -9.66 -10.62 -13.33
C ASP A 150 -9.86 -9.66 -14.52
N ALA A 151 -8.83 -8.87 -14.84
CA ALA A 151 -8.90 -7.79 -15.81
C ALA A 151 -9.22 -8.26 -17.24
N VAL A 152 -8.74 -9.44 -17.66
CA VAL A 152 -8.99 -9.97 -19.01
C VAL A 152 -10.46 -10.29 -19.22
N GLU A 153 -11.08 -10.94 -18.23
CA GLU A 153 -12.52 -11.27 -18.25
C GLU A 153 -13.36 -10.01 -18.20
N LEU A 154 -13.08 -9.12 -17.24
CA LEU A 154 -13.76 -7.83 -17.10
C LEU A 154 -13.70 -7.00 -18.37
N ALA A 155 -12.51 -6.90 -18.99
CA ALA A 155 -12.33 -6.11 -20.21
C ALA A 155 -13.10 -6.65 -21.43
N GLY A 156 -13.69 -7.85 -21.36
CA GLY A 156 -14.56 -8.41 -22.39
C GLY A 156 -16.05 -8.09 -22.19
N GLN A 157 -16.43 -7.50 -21.06
CA GLN A 157 -17.83 -7.23 -20.73
C GLN A 157 -18.32 -5.94 -21.42
N GLU A 158 -19.59 -5.93 -21.83
CA GLU A 158 -20.19 -4.81 -22.58
C GLU A 158 -20.29 -3.50 -21.77
N ASN A 159 -20.35 -3.60 -20.44
CA ASN A 159 -20.42 -2.46 -19.52
C ASN A 159 -19.05 -1.82 -19.23
N VAL A 160 -17.95 -2.33 -19.82
CA VAL A 160 -16.60 -1.81 -19.60
C VAL A 160 -16.17 -0.85 -20.71
N THR A 161 -15.83 0.36 -20.31
CA THR A 161 -15.15 1.36 -21.16
C THR A 161 -13.64 1.29 -20.91
N GLY A 162 -12.83 1.40 -21.96
CA GLY A 162 -11.36 1.32 -21.84
C GLY A 162 -10.82 -0.10 -21.70
N GLY A 163 -11.53 -1.14 -22.16
CA GLY A 163 -11.10 -2.53 -22.03
C GLY A 163 -9.72 -2.85 -22.63
N ALA A 164 -9.28 -2.12 -23.67
CA ALA A 164 -7.92 -2.23 -24.19
C ALA A 164 -6.86 -1.75 -23.17
N LEU A 165 -7.09 -0.60 -22.53
CA LEU A 165 -6.24 -0.08 -21.45
C LEU A 165 -6.23 -1.02 -20.24
N LEU A 166 -7.39 -1.57 -19.86
CA LEU A 166 -7.49 -2.52 -18.77
C LEU A 166 -6.62 -3.76 -19.02
N ARG A 167 -6.64 -4.30 -20.26
CA ARG A 167 -5.76 -5.41 -20.67
C ARG A 167 -4.28 -5.02 -20.69
N ALA A 168 -3.95 -3.82 -21.18
CA ALA A 168 -2.56 -3.35 -21.23
C ALA A 168 -1.99 -3.15 -19.81
N ALA A 169 -2.76 -2.54 -18.91
CA ALA A 169 -2.41 -2.38 -17.51
C ALA A 169 -2.26 -3.71 -16.76
N ALA A 170 -3.12 -4.70 -17.05
CA ALA A 170 -2.99 -6.05 -16.51
C ALA A 170 -1.71 -6.73 -16.99
N LYS A 171 -1.41 -6.66 -18.29
CA LYS A 171 -0.16 -7.19 -18.87
C LYS A 171 1.08 -6.55 -18.23
N ALA A 172 1.04 -5.24 -17.97
CA ALA A 172 2.11 -4.54 -17.27
C ALA A 172 2.30 -5.07 -15.84
N CYS A 173 1.21 -5.33 -15.12
CA CYS A 173 1.24 -5.93 -13.80
C CYS A 173 1.80 -7.36 -13.84
N ASP A 174 1.36 -8.20 -14.78
CA ASP A 174 1.83 -9.58 -14.96
C ASP A 174 3.34 -9.63 -15.29
N LYS A 175 3.88 -8.60 -15.94
CA LYS A 175 5.32 -8.42 -16.18
C LYS A 175 6.12 -8.01 -14.93
N GLY A 176 5.44 -7.62 -13.85
CA GLY A 176 6.04 -7.28 -12.56
C GLY A 176 5.93 -5.81 -12.16
N VAL A 177 5.20 -4.97 -12.90
CA VAL A 177 4.93 -3.60 -12.43
C VAL A 177 3.98 -3.71 -11.24
N PRO A 178 4.33 -3.25 -10.03
CA PRO A 178 3.53 -3.57 -8.86
C PRO A 178 2.11 -3.02 -8.94
N ARG A 179 1.97 -1.79 -9.46
CA ARG A 179 0.70 -1.06 -9.58
C ARG A 179 0.68 -0.22 -10.86
N VAL A 180 -0.42 -0.31 -11.60
CA VAL A 180 -0.71 0.57 -12.74
C VAL A 180 -1.98 1.36 -12.44
N HIS A 181 -1.89 2.69 -12.40
CA HIS A 181 -3.02 3.57 -12.20
C HIS A 181 -3.40 4.20 -13.53
N VAL A 182 -4.67 4.14 -13.91
CA VAL A 182 -5.21 4.84 -15.09
C VAL A 182 -6.19 5.90 -14.62
N LEU A 183 -5.82 7.16 -14.85
CA LEU A 183 -6.51 8.34 -14.34
C LEU A 183 -6.99 9.22 -15.49
N ASN A 184 -8.19 9.79 -15.34
CA ASN A 184 -8.64 10.83 -16.26
C ASN A 184 -7.96 12.16 -15.92
N GLY A 185 -6.94 12.54 -16.70
CA GLY A 185 -6.16 13.75 -16.48
C GLY A 185 -6.95 15.05 -16.68
N ARG A 186 -8.19 15.02 -17.18
CA ARG A 186 -9.06 16.21 -17.27
C ARG A 186 -9.73 16.56 -15.95
N ARG A 187 -9.76 15.62 -15.00
CA ARG A 187 -10.36 15.83 -13.69
C ARG A 187 -9.34 16.51 -12.79
N GLN A 188 -9.71 17.68 -12.28
CA GLN A 188 -8.93 18.42 -11.28
C GLN A 188 -8.72 17.58 -10.01
N GLY A 189 -7.52 17.65 -9.46
CA GLY A 189 -7.09 16.95 -8.25
C GLY A 189 -6.99 15.43 -8.36
N VAL A 190 -7.15 14.84 -9.56
CA VAL A 190 -7.25 13.37 -9.72
C VAL A 190 -6.02 12.63 -9.20
N LEU A 191 -4.83 13.22 -9.32
CA LEU A 191 -3.58 12.59 -8.90
C LEU A 191 -3.49 12.49 -7.38
N VAL A 192 -3.77 13.59 -6.67
CA VAL A 192 -3.77 13.61 -5.20
C VAL A 192 -4.93 12.80 -4.65
N ASP A 193 -6.12 12.91 -5.24
CA ASP A 193 -7.28 12.11 -4.88
C ASP A 193 -6.99 10.61 -5.02
N GLU A 194 -6.24 10.18 -6.05
CA GLU A 194 -5.87 8.78 -6.23
C GLU A 194 -4.82 8.33 -5.19
N LEU A 195 -3.76 9.11 -5.02
CA LEU A 195 -2.60 8.67 -4.23
C LEU A 195 -2.84 8.78 -2.71
N PHE A 196 -3.69 9.69 -2.27
CA PHE A 196 -3.90 9.98 -0.86
C PHE A 196 -5.31 9.64 -0.36
N SER A 197 -6.11 8.96 -1.18
CA SER A 197 -7.39 8.38 -0.78
C SER A 197 -7.27 6.90 -0.49
N ASN A 198 -8.09 6.45 0.46
CA ASN A 198 -8.30 5.04 0.75
C ASN A 198 -9.13 4.32 -0.32
N GLU A 199 -9.96 5.06 -1.05
CA GLU A 199 -10.87 4.53 -2.08
C GLU A 199 -10.32 4.71 -3.49
N GLY A 200 -9.35 5.60 -3.71
CA GLY A 200 -8.94 6.02 -5.05
C GLY A 200 -10.08 6.71 -5.82
N VAL A 201 -9.77 7.32 -6.96
CA VAL A 201 -10.79 7.94 -7.85
C VAL A 201 -10.65 7.54 -9.30
N GLY A 202 -9.54 6.90 -9.66
CA GLY A 202 -9.34 6.26 -10.95
C GLY A 202 -9.43 4.74 -10.83
N THR A 203 -8.73 4.06 -11.75
CA THR A 203 -8.65 2.60 -11.74
C THR A 203 -7.22 2.15 -11.57
N MET A 204 -6.97 1.47 -10.45
CA MET A 204 -5.71 0.81 -10.15
C MET A 204 -5.77 -0.67 -10.53
N ILE A 205 -4.80 -1.12 -11.31
CA ILE A 205 -4.59 -2.53 -11.65
C ILE A 205 -3.38 -3.04 -10.86
N HIS A 206 -3.47 -4.28 -10.38
CA HIS A 206 -2.42 -4.87 -9.56
C HIS A 206 -2.27 -6.39 -9.76
N ALA A 207 -1.03 -6.91 -9.75
CA ALA A 207 -0.76 -8.35 -9.90
C ALA A 207 -0.99 -9.15 -8.60
N ASP A 208 -0.38 -8.69 -7.51
CA ASP A 208 -0.43 -9.37 -6.21
C ASP A 208 -1.59 -8.87 -5.36
N SER A 209 -1.95 -9.59 -4.30
CA SER A 209 -2.96 -9.11 -3.36
C SER A 209 -2.55 -7.74 -2.80
N TYR A 210 -3.29 -6.68 -3.14
CA TYR A 210 -3.12 -5.32 -2.60
C TYR A 210 -3.02 -5.30 -1.08
N GLN A 211 -3.66 -6.29 -0.45
CA GLN A 211 -3.61 -6.61 0.96
C GLN A 211 -3.01 -8.00 1.14
N GLU A 212 -1.94 -8.13 1.92
CA GLU A 212 -1.37 -9.42 2.27
C GLU A 212 -1.14 -9.54 3.78
N ILE A 213 -1.24 -10.76 4.30
CA ILE A 213 -0.73 -11.09 5.63
C ILE A 213 0.52 -11.93 5.44
N ARG A 214 1.68 -11.40 5.87
CA ARG A 214 2.98 -12.04 5.71
C ARG A 214 3.78 -12.08 7.02
N PRO A 215 4.85 -12.90 7.12
CA PRO A 215 5.82 -12.80 8.20
C PRO A 215 6.38 -11.38 8.34
N LEU A 216 6.64 -10.98 9.59
CA LEU A 216 7.31 -9.73 9.91
C LEU A 216 8.77 -9.79 9.41
N ARG A 217 9.23 -8.75 8.70
CA ARG A 217 10.64 -8.58 8.31
C ARG A 217 11.34 -7.68 9.33
N GLU A 218 12.65 -7.81 9.45
CA GLU A 218 13.45 -7.00 10.37
C GLU A 218 13.34 -5.48 10.07
N GLU A 219 13.23 -5.14 8.78
CA GLU A 219 13.00 -3.77 8.29
C GLU A 219 11.62 -3.19 8.68
N ASP A 220 10.63 -4.03 9.00
CA ASP A 220 9.30 -3.60 9.44
C ASP A 220 9.26 -3.23 10.93
N ILE A 221 10.23 -3.68 11.74
CA ILE A 221 10.21 -3.54 13.21
C ILE A 221 10.07 -2.07 13.65
N PRO A 222 10.75 -1.07 13.05
CA PRO A 222 10.56 0.33 13.42
C PRO A 222 9.12 0.82 13.22
N GLU A 223 8.47 0.46 12.11
CA GLU A 223 7.07 0.84 11.84
C GLU A 223 6.12 0.13 12.82
N LEU A 224 6.35 -1.16 13.07
CA LEU A 224 5.60 -1.95 14.06
C LEU A 224 5.69 -1.33 15.47
N LEU A 225 6.89 -0.96 15.92
CA LEU A 225 7.10 -0.26 17.19
C LEU A 225 6.41 1.10 17.21
N GLY A 226 6.46 1.86 16.10
CA GLY A 226 5.75 3.12 15.96
C GLY A 226 4.23 2.96 16.04
N MET A 227 3.67 1.90 15.45
CA MET A 227 2.26 1.54 15.53
C MET A 227 1.84 1.15 16.95
N ILE A 228 2.57 0.19 17.56
CA ILE A 228 2.30 -0.29 18.91
C ILE A 228 2.44 0.85 19.93
N GLY A 229 3.52 1.63 19.87
CA GLY A 229 3.80 2.75 20.78
C GLY A 229 2.71 3.82 20.81
N ARG A 230 2.10 4.12 19.66
CA ARG A 230 0.95 5.06 19.56
C ARG A 230 -0.28 4.55 20.32
N SER A 231 -0.49 3.23 20.38
CA SER A 231 -1.57 2.59 21.15
C SER A 231 -1.22 2.41 22.65
N VAL A 232 0.04 2.10 22.96
CA VAL A 232 0.58 1.92 24.32
C VAL A 232 0.47 3.21 25.16
N ARG A 233 0.61 4.40 24.58
CA ARG A 233 0.36 5.64 25.35
C ARG A 233 -1.09 5.81 25.81
N ARG A 234 -2.04 5.11 25.18
CA ARG A 234 -3.47 5.09 25.57
C ARG A 234 -3.87 3.88 26.41
N THR A 235 -3.00 2.87 26.51
CA THR A 235 -3.26 1.59 27.20
C THR A 235 -1.96 1.12 27.82
N LYS A 236 -1.90 0.91 29.14
CA LYS A 236 -0.75 0.38 29.89
C LYS A 236 -0.22 -0.97 29.34
N LEU A 237 0.33 -1.00 28.14
CA LEU A 237 0.98 -2.12 27.47
C LEU A 237 2.45 -2.09 27.91
N VAL A 238 3.04 -3.25 28.13
CA VAL A 238 4.47 -3.36 28.42
C VAL A 238 5.23 -2.84 27.19
N PRO A 239 6.13 -1.85 27.32
CA PRO A 239 6.91 -1.35 26.20
C PRO A 239 7.77 -2.50 25.66
N ARG A 240 7.61 -2.80 24.38
CA ARG A 240 8.49 -3.70 23.63
C ARG A 240 9.64 -2.86 23.08
N ASN A 241 10.87 -3.35 23.18
CA ASN A 241 11.99 -2.77 22.45
C ASN A 241 12.20 -3.54 21.12
N TYR A 242 13.15 -3.06 20.33
CA TYR A 242 13.46 -3.64 19.03
C TYR A 242 13.96 -5.09 19.20
N GLU A 243 14.80 -5.32 20.20
CA GLU A 243 15.43 -6.60 20.48
C GLU A 243 14.40 -7.68 20.85
N ASP A 244 13.38 -7.34 21.62
CA ASP A 244 12.29 -8.25 22.01
C ASP A 244 11.50 -8.77 20.81
N ILE A 245 11.24 -7.89 19.83
CA ILE A 245 10.53 -8.24 18.61
C ILE A 245 11.44 -9.04 17.69
N ALA A 246 12.69 -8.62 17.53
CA ALA A 246 13.68 -9.32 16.70
C ALA A 246 13.92 -10.76 17.19
N LEU A 247 14.00 -10.98 18.51
CA LEU A 247 14.14 -12.32 19.11
C LEU A 247 12.94 -13.24 18.87
N LYS A 248 11.77 -12.67 18.55
CA LYS A 248 10.51 -13.40 18.34
C LYS A 248 9.93 -13.14 16.96
N LEU A 249 10.77 -12.81 15.98
CA LEU A 249 10.34 -12.38 14.65
C LEU A 249 9.32 -13.34 14.02
N ASP A 250 9.56 -14.65 14.19
CA ASP A 250 8.73 -15.73 13.64
C ASP A 250 7.32 -15.84 14.24
N ASP A 251 7.09 -15.26 15.42
CA ASP A 251 5.78 -15.19 16.07
C ASP A 251 4.88 -14.15 15.39
N TYR A 252 5.47 -13.14 14.74
CA TYR A 252 4.73 -12.00 14.23
C TYR A 252 4.27 -12.19 12.78
N ARG A 253 3.06 -11.70 12.52
CA ARG A 253 2.50 -11.51 11.20
C ARG A 253 2.04 -10.07 11.05
N VAL A 254 2.26 -9.51 9.87
CA VAL A 254 1.84 -8.15 9.52
C VAL A 254 0.84 -8.18 8.38
N MET A 255 -0.21 -7.39 8.51
CA MET A 255 -1.07 -7.02 7.39
C MET A 255 -0.41 -5.85 6.69
N THR A 256 -0.12 -5.99 5.40
CA THR A 256 0.40 -4.92 4.58
C THR A 256 -0.61 -4.47 3.55
N VAL A 257 -0.57 -3.18 3.22
CA VAL A 257 -1.27 -2.57 2.09
C VAL A 257 -0.22 -1.84 1.27
N ASP A 258 0.00 -2.26 0.03
CA ASP A 258 1.14 -1.79 -0.79
C ASP A 258 2.49 -1.90 -0.05
N ASP A 259 2.74 -3.04 0.61
CA ASP A 259 3.93 -3.33 1.45
C ASP A 259 4.07 -2.42 2.69
N ASN A 260 3.10 -1.54 2.96
CA ASN A 260 3.06 -0.75 4.18
C ASN A 260 2.36 -1.54 5.27
N VAL A 261 3.03 -1.73 6.41
CA VAL A 261 2.43 -2.38 7.57
C VAL A 261 1.26 -1.52 8.08
N VAL A 262 0.04 -2.06 8.03
CA VAL A 262 -1.18 -1.40 8.51
C VAL A 262 -1.81 -2.12 9.70
N GLY A 263 -1.41 -3.36 9.95
CA GLY A 263 -1.80 -4.12 11.14
C GLY A 263 -0.80 -5.21 11.47
N CYS A 264 -0.93 -5.78 12.67
CA CYS A 264 -0.07 -6.87 13.13
C CYS A 264 -0.80 -7.78 14.11
N VAL A 265 -0.30 -9.00 14.24
CA VAL A 265 -0.66 -9.98 15.27
C VAL A 265 0.59 -10.80 15.60
N ALA A 266 0.70 -11.28 16.82
CA ALA A 266 1.71 -12.24 17.24
C ALA A 266 1.04 -13.51 17.74
N LEU A 267 1.61 -14.67 17.42
CA LEU A 267 1.21 -15.95 17.96
C LEU A 267 2.33 -16.47 18.87
N HIS A 268 2.14 -16.35 20.19
CA HIS A 268 3.12 -16.85 21.16
C HIS A 268 2.73 -18.25 21.62
N GLU A 269 3.58 -19.24 21.38
CA GLU A 269 3.29 -20.64 21.69
C GLU A 269 3.76 -21.04 23.09
N TYR A 270 2.99 -21.94 23.70
CA TYR A 270 3.27 -22.59 24.96
C TYR A 270 3.13 -24.11 24.74
N PRO A 271 4.19 -24.78 24.23
CA PRO A 271 4.10 -26.18 23.81
C PRO A 271 3.76 -27.15 24.95
N ALA A 272 4.19 -26.85 26.19
CA ALA A 272 3.92 -27.69 27.35
C ALA A 272 2.42 -27.70 27.73
N GLU A 273 1.72 -26.61 27.45
CA GLU A 273 0.28 -26.42 27.71
C GLU A 273 -0.58 -26.71 26.48
N HIS A 274 0.01 -27.05 25.33
CA HIS A 274 -0.68 -27.19 24.04
C HIS A 274 -1.56 -25.98 23.69
N LEU A 275 -1.02 -24.78 23.94
CA LEU A 275 -1.77 -23.53 23.91
C LEU A 275 -0.96 -22.45 23.20
N ALA A 276 -1.63 -21.51 22.53
CA ALA A 276 -0.99 -20.30 22.00
C ALA A 276 -1.78 -19.02 22.29
N GLU A 277 -1.06 -17.91 22.46
CA GLU A 277 -1.63 -16.59 22.64
C GLU A 277 -1.71 -15.84 21.32
N VAL A 278 -2.91 -15.41 20.94
CA VAL A 278 -3.11 -14.36 19.94
C VAL A 278 -2.82 -13.02 20.62
N ALA A 279 -1.57 -12.63 20.55
CA ALA A 279 -1.01 -11.44 21.18
C ALA A 279 -0.84 -10.30 20.18
N CYS A 280 -0.58 -9.10 20.70
CA CYS A 280 -0.19 -7.93 19.92
C CYS A 280 -1.10 -7.57 18.73
N LEU A 281 -2.38 -7.95 18.77
CA LEU A 281 -3.33 -7.57 17.73
C LEU A 281 -3.50 -6.06 17.69
N TYR A 282 -3.20 -5.45 16.55
CA TYR A 282 -3.36 -4.03 16.31
C TYR A 282 -3.61 -3.73 14.84
N VAL A 283 -4.48 -2.78 14.56
CA VAL A 283 -4.72 -2.22 13.22
C VAL A 283 -4.63 -0.69 13.34
N LYS A 284 -3.98 -0.02 12.38
CA LYS A 284 -3.94 1.45 12.32
C LYS A 284 -5.36 2.00 12.29
N LEU A 285 -5.62 3.08 13.02
CA LEU A 285 -6.94 3.73 13.07
C LEU A 285 -7.50 4.08 11.68
N SER A 286 -6.66 4.54 10.76
CA SER A 286 -7.03 4.84 9.37
C SER A 286 -7.44 3.63 8.53
N HIS A 287 -7.23 2.43 9.07
CA HIS A 287 -7.49 1.14 8.43
C HIS A 287 -8.46 0.27 9.26
N GLU A 288 -9.03 0.81 10.35
CA GLU A 288 -10.09 0.15 11.11
C GLU A 288 -11.40 0.08 10.30
N GLY A 289 -12.32 -0.81 10.70
CA GLY A 289 -13.62 -0.99 10.04
C GLY A 289 -13.59 -1.86 8.77
N ARG A 290 -12.41 -2.26 8.28
CA ARG A 290 -12.25 -3.02 7.02
C ARG A 290 -12.22 -4.54 7.14
N GLY A 291 -12.22 -5.06 8.35
CA GLY A 291 -12.09 -6.51 8.59
C GLY A 291 -10.67 -6.99 8.89
N TYR A 292 -9.63 -6.17 8.69
CA TYR A 292 -8.23 -6.59 8.88
C TYR A 292 -7.91 -7.22 10.24
N GLY A 293 -8.56 -6.75 11.31
CA GLY A 293 -8.39 -7.35 12.63
C GLY A 293 -8.86 -8.80 12.67
N ALA A 294 -9.98 -9.11 12.00
CA ALA A 294 -10.48 -10.47 11.88
C ALA A 294 -9.55 -11.32 10.99
N ASP A 295 -9.11 -10.78 9.85
CA ASP A 295 -8.21 -11.50 8.94
C ASP A 295 -6.89 -11.86 9.62
N LEU A 296 -6.32 -10.94 10.41
CA LEU A 296 -5.12 -11.19 11.22
C LEU A 296 -5.33 -12.31 12.24
N VAL A 297 -6.45 -12.31 12.96
CA VAL A 297 -6.75 -13.38 13.93
C VAL A 297 -6.96 -14.72 13.23
N LEU A 298 -7.74 -14.77 12.14
CA LEU A 298 -7.95 -15.99 11.35
C LEU A 298 -6.63 -16.55 10.82
N HIS A 299 -5.71 -15.68 10.37
CA HIS A 299 -4.38 -16.10 9.93
C HIS A 299 -3.56 -16.68 11.09
N ALA A 300 -3.61 -16.08 12.28
CA ALA A 300 -2.94 -16.62 13.47
C ALA A 300 -3.53 -17.97 13.91
N GLU A 301 -4.84 -18.13 13.84
CA GLU A 301 -5.53 -19.41 14.10
C GLU A 301 -5.11 -20.50 13.11
N ALA A 302 -5.06 -20.19 11.82
CA ALA A 302 -4.60 -21.12 10.79
C ALA A 302 -3.13 -21.54 11.03
N LEU A 303 -2.28 -20.60 11.44
CA LEU A 303 -0.89 -20.88 11.81
C LEU A 303 -0.80 -21.79 13.04
N ALA A 304 -1.62 -21.57 14.06
CA ALA A 304 -1.69 -22.43 15.24
C ALA A 304 -2.11 -23.86 14.87
N VAL A 305 -3.13 -24.03 14.01
CA VAL A 305 -3.53 -25.34 13.47
C VAL A 305 -2.37 -25.99 12.73
N GLN A 306 -1.70 -25.26 11.84
CA GLN A 306 -0.56 -25.77 11.07
C GLN A 306 0.59 -26.25 11.99
N ARG A 307 0.77 -25.59 13.13
CA ARG A 307 1.80 -25.91 14.13
C ARG A 307 1.33 -26.95 15.16
N GLY A 308 0.13 -27.50 15.02
CA GLY A 308 -0.40 -28.56 15.89
C GLY A 308 -0.86 -28.07 17.26
N VAL A 309 -1.20 -26.79 17.38
CA VAL A 309 -1.73 -26.19 18.61
C VAL A 309 -3.27 -26.26 18.58
N PRO A 310 -3.91 -27.06 19.46
CA PRO A 310 -5.35 -27.30 19.42
C PRO A 310 -6.21 -26.17 20.00
N GLN A 311 -5.59 -25.21 20.70
CA GLN A 311 -6.30 -24.15 21.40
C GLN A 311 -5.51 -22.84 21.38
N VAL A 312 -6.23 -21.74 21.24
CA VAL A 312 -5.69 -20.38 21.36
C VAL A 312 -6.44 -19.57 22.40
N TYR A 313 -5.78 -18.55 22.93
CA TYR A 313 -6.39 -17.56 23.81
C TYR A 313 -5.96 -16.12 23.47
N ALA A 314 -6.77 -15.16 23.91
CA ALA A 314 -6.47 -13.74 23.82
C ALA A 314 -6.72 -13.05 25.17
N LEU A 315 -5.87 -12.06 25.49
CA LEU A 315 -5.98 -11.21 26.68
C LEU A 315 -6.42 -9.81 26.27
N THR A 316 -7.65 -9.43 26.60
CA THR A 316 -8.18 -8.12 26.24
C THR A 316 -9.23 -7.60 27.20
N ASN A 317 -9.33 -6.28 27.32
CA ASN A 317 -10.44 -5.58 27.98
C ASN A 317 -11.19 -4.67 27.00
N ARG A 318 -10.54 -4.20 25.92
CA ARG A 318 -11.13 -3.28 24.94
C ARG A 318 -11.74 -3.98 23.73
N ALA A 319 -11.25 -5.17 23.39
CA ALA A 319 -11.70 -5.93 22.22
C ALA A 319 -12.53 -7.16 22.64
N ALA A 320 -13.16 -7.11 23.82
CA ALA A 320 -13.94 -8.23 24.35
C ALA A 320 -15.04 -8.66 23.37
N GLU A 321 -15.88 -7.72 22.93
CA GLU A 321 -16.97 -7.98 21.97
C GLU A 321 -16.44 -8.50 20.63
N PHE A 322 -15.28 -8.01 20.19
CA PHE A 322 -14.64 -8.48 18.96
C PHE A 322 -14.25 -9.96 19.07
N PHE A 323 -13.56 -10.36 20.14
CA PHE A 323 -13.17 -11.77 20.31
C PHE A 323 -14.38 -12.67 20.58
N GLU A 324 -15.33 -12.22 21.40
CA GLU A 324 -16.51 -13.01 21.79
C GLU A 324 -17.51 -13.18 20.64
N HIS A 325 -17.95 -12.08 20.02
CA HIS A 325 -19.05 -12.13 19.05
C HIS A 325 -18.58 -12.24 17.60
N ARG A 326 -17.40 -11.71 17.24
CA ARG A 326 -16.91 -11.73 15.86
C ARG A 326 -15.98 -12.91 15.57
N MET A 327 -15.11 -13.24 16.52
CA MET A 327 -14.11 -14.30 16.33
C MET A 327 -14.52 -15.65 16.94
N GLY A 328 -15.57 -15.68 17.77
CA GLY A 328 -16.12 -16.89 18.37
C GLY A 328 -15.33 -17.45 19.55
N TYR A 329 -14.63 -16.59 20.30
CA TYR A 329 -13.94 -16.99 21.53
C TYR A 329 -14.92 -16.99 22.70
N SER A 330 -14.72 -17.90 23.65
CA SER A 330 -15.49 -17.94 24.89
C SER A 330 -14.71 -17.31 26.04
N PRO A 331 -15.35 -16.52 26.93
CA PRO A 331 -14.70 -16.05 28.15
C PRO A 331 -14.19 -17.22 29.01
N ALA A 332 -13.03 -17.04 29.63
CA ALA A 332 -12.44 -18.02 30.55
C ALA A 332 -11.83 -17.34 31.77
N GLU A 333 -11.58 -18.15 32.80
CA GLU A 333 -10.87 -17.73 34.01
C GLU A 333 -9.35 -17.67 33.77
N LYS A 334 -8.62 -16.93 34.61
CA LYS A 334 -7.16 -16.75 34.47
C LYS A 334 -6.36 -18.03 34.73
N ASP A 335 -7.00 -19.04 35.30
CA ASP A 335 -6.43 -20.35 35.62
C ASP A 335 -6.03 -21.18 34.39
N VAL A 336 -6.59 -20.86 33.22
CA VAL A 336 -6.22 -21.47 31.93
C VAL A 336 -4.89 -20.96 31.36
N LEU A 337 -4.38 -19.83 31.86
CA LEU A 337 -3.15 -19.22 31.35
C LEU A 337 -1.92 -20.01 31.80
N PRO A 338 -0.87 -20.11 30.94
CA PRO A 338 0.44 -20.63 31.33
C PRO A 338 0.97 -19.88 32.56
N ALA A 339 1.62 -20.59 33.49
CA ALA A 339 2.00 -20.04 34.80
C ALA A 339 2.89 -18.79 34.66
N THR A 340 3.85 -18.82 33.75
CA THR A 340 4.75 -17.69 33.44
C THR A 340 3.96 -16.49 32.91
N ARG A 341 2.96 -16.74 32.07
CA ARG A 341 2.15 -15.68 31.47
C ARG A 341 1.16 -15.06 32.46
N ARG A 342 0.57 -15.87 33.35
CA ARG A 342 -0.27 -15.38 34.45
C ARG A 342 0.51 -14.42 35.36
N ALA A 343 1.71 -14.81 35.77
CA ALA A 343 2.58 -13.97 36.59
C ALA A 343 2.91 -12.62 35.89
N GLN A 344 3.14 -12.64 34.57
CA GLN A 344 3.34 -11.41 33.79
C GLN A 344 2.09 -10.52 33.76
N LEU A 345 0.90 -11.11 33.60
CA LEU A 345 -0.36 -10.36 33.62
C LEU A 345 -0.56 -9.67 34.98
N GLU A 346 -0.35 -10.41 36.08
CA GLU A 346 -0.45 -9.88 37.45
C GLU A 346 0.54 -8.76 37.71
N ALA A 347 1.83 -8.96 37.36
CA ALA A 347 2.86 -7.95 37.49
C ALA A 347 2.59 -6.69 36.65
N SER A 348 1.90 -6.83 35.51
CA SER A 348 1.54 -5.68 34.66
C SER A 348 0.44 -4.78 35.27
N GLY A 349 -0.31 -5.26 36.27
CA GLY A 349 -1.45 -4.54 36.85
C GLY A 349 -2.62 -4.30 35.88
N ARG A 350 -2.66 -5.04 34.76
CA ARG A 350 -3.74 -4.95 33.77
C ARG A 350 -4.90 -5.84 34.16
N ASP A 351 -6.10 -5.28 34.13
CA ASP A 351 -7.34 -6.05 34.30
C ASP A 351 -7.85 -6.59 32.96
N SER A 352 -7.03 -7.40 32.29
CA SER A 352 -7.42 -8.03 31.02
C SER A 352 -8.26 -9.28 31.30
N ARG A 353 -9.34 -9.46 30.55
CA ARG A 353 -10.16 -10.69 30.55
C ARG A 353 -9.52 -11.72 29.63
N VAL A 354 -9.75 -13.00 29.92
CA VAL A 354 -9.27 -14.12 29.10
C VAL A 354 -10.39 -14.60 28.20
N PHE A 355 -10.07 -14.83 26.94
CA PHE A 355 -10.95 -15.43 25.95
C PHE A 355 -10.23 -16.59 25.29
N VAL A 356 -10.88 -17.75 25.17
CA VAL A 356 -10.29 -18.99 24.63
C VAL A 356 -11.10 -19.50 23.44
N LYS A 357 -10.44 -20.16 22.50
CA LYS A 357 -11.07 -20.82 21.35
C LYS A 357 -10.33 -22.11 21.02
N SER A 358 -11.08 -23.19 20.90
CA SER A 358 -10.58 -24.45 20.34
C SER A 358 -10.57 -24.35 18.81
N LEU A 359 -9.52 -24.87 18.18
CA LEU A 359 -9.26 -24.73 16.75
C LEU A 359 -9.68 -25.94 15.90
#